data_AF-C2MC08-F1
#
_entry.id   AF-C2MC08-F1
#
_cell.length_a   1.000
_cell.length_b   1.000
_cell.length_c   1.000
_cell.angle_alpha   90.00
_cell.angle_beta   90.00
_cell.angle_gamma   90.00
#
_symmetry.space_group_name_H-M   'P 1'
#
loop_
_entity.id
_entity.type
_entity.pdbx_description
1 polymer ?
#
loop_
_entity_poly.entity_id
_entity_poly.type
_entity_poly.pdbx_seq_one_letter_code
_entity_poly.pdbx_strand_id
1 'polypeptide(L)'
;MTLLQGYLGYQYGKDDLPLSAVQKDELSSYELYLKGEKNYTHNTAIKVLRFLRKAMERAVEDDLLMRVPFPKVVLRMQPTDRGFLDDSDLERLRSVELSNPKLLLVRDAFLFSCYTGLSYADISRLVRDNIISMHGQSWVVLRRKKTGVLSTIPLMSVAVHI
;
A
#
# COMPACT_ATOMS: atom_id res chain seq x y z
N MET A 1 -14.27 3.02 -14.80
CA MET A 1 -13.80 4.35 -15.23
C MET A 1 -12.56 4.69 -14.42
N THR A 2 -11.41 4.87 -15.07
CA THR A 2 -10.14 5.20 -14.38
C THR A 2 -10.10 6.68 -13.96
N LEU A 3 -9.19 7.06 -13.06
CA LEU A 3 -9.04 8.47 -12.65
C LEU A 3 -8.68 9.39 -13.82
N LEU A 4 -7.86 8.88 -14.75
CA LEU A 4 -7.46 9.63 -15.93
C LEU A 4 -8.66 9.83 -16.88
N GLN A 5 -9.45 8.80 -17.16
CA GLN A 5 -10.68 8.94 -17.96
C GLN A 5 -11.64 9.97 -17.35
N GLY A 6 -11.78 9.98 -16.01
CA GLY A 6 -12.61 10.99 -15.33
C GLY A 6 -12.08 12.41 -15.49
N TYR A 7 -10.77 12.59 -15.46
CA TYR A 7 -10.15 13.89 -15.76
C TYR A 7 -10.36 14.30 -17.22
N LEU A 8 -10.18 13.37 -18.16
CA LEU A 8 -10.37 13.65 -19.58
C LEU A 8 -11.82 14.05 -19.90
N GLY A 9 -12.79 13.37 -19.29
CA GLY A 9 -14.21 13.71 -19.40
C GLY A 9 -14.51 15.08 -18.80
N TYR A 10 -13.93 15.40 -17.65
CA TYR A 10 -14.11 16.71 -16.99
C TYR A 10 -13.52 17.87 -17.79
N GLN A 11 -12.27 17.71 -18.27
CA GLN A 11 -11.51 18.80 -18.89
C GLN A 11 -11.82 18.96 -20.40
N TYR A 12 -12.05 17.85 -21.11
CA TYR A 12 -12.18 17.84 -22.58
C TYR A 12 -13.50 17.23 -23.08
N GLY A 13 -14.35 16.67 -22.21
CA GLY A 13 -15.56 15.96 -22.62
C GLY A 13 -15.29 14.68 -23.41
N LYS A 14 -14.12 14.06 -23.20
CA LYS A 14 -13.65 12.88 -23.95
C LYS A 14 -13.18 11.78 -23.01
N ASP A 15 -13.28 10.54 -23.45
CA ASP A 15 -12.78 9.39 -22.69
C ASP A 15 -11.32 9.05 -22.98
N ASP A 16 -10.76 9.58 -24.07
CA ASP A 16 -9.39 9.31 -24.50
C ASP A 16 -8.78 10.50 -25.27
N LEU A 17 -7.45 10.57 -25.27
CA LEU A 17 -6.66 11.56 -25.99
C LEU A 17 -5.36 10.93 -26.53
N PRO A 18 -4.91 11.33 -27.74
CA PRO A 18 -3.61 10.89 -28.23
C PRO A 18 -2.49 11.44 -27.33
N LEU A 19 -1.42 10.66 -27.15
CA LEU A 19 -0.27 11.04 -26.31
C LEU A 19 0.35 12.39 -26.70
N SER A 20 0.32 12.71 -28.01
CA SER A 20 0.82 13.98 -28.55
C SER A 20 -0.01 15.20 -28.16
N ALA A 21 -1.25 15.02 -27.69
CA ALA A 21 -2.11 16.12 -27.23
C ALA A 21 -1.77 16.56 -25.79
N VAL A 22 -1.00 15.78 -25.04
CA VAL A 22 -0.66 16.08 -23.65
C VAL A 22 0.30 17.26 -23.58
N GLN A 23 -0.16 18.36 -22.98
CA GLN A 23 0.62 19.60 -22.86
C GLN A 23 1.45 19.64 -21.57
N LYS A 24 2.20 20.73 -21.41
CA LYS A 24 3.10 20.96 -20.26
C LYS A 24 2.34 21.17 -18.96
N ASP A 25 1.17 21.80 -19.05
CA ASP A 25 0.30 22.21 -17.95
C ASP A 25 -0.66 21.10 -17.48
N GLU A 26 -0.77 20.01 -18.23
CA GLU A 26 -1.70 18.90 -17.94
C GLU A 26 -1.50 18.28 -16.57
N LEU A 27 -0.25 18.21 -16.09
CA LEU A 27 0.02 17.73 -14.73
C LEU A 27 -0.61 18.64 -13.67
N SER A 28 -0.54 19.95 -13.85
CA SER A 28 -1.08 20.94 -12.91
C SER A 28 -2.60 20.94 -12.95
N SER A 29 -3.19 20.89 -14.15
CA SER A 29 -4.64 20.79 -14.34
C SER A 29 -5.19 19.49 -13.76
N TYR A 30 -4.49 18.38 -13.96
CA TYR A 30 -4.88 17.11 -13.37
C TYR A 30 -4.70 17.10 -11.85
N GLU A 31 -3.67 17.75 -11.31
CA GLU A 31 -3.52 17.92 -9.86
C GLU A 31 -4.70 18.70 -9.25
N LEU A 32 -5.12 19.78 -9.91
CA LEU A 32 -6.26 20.60 -9.48
C LEU A 32 -7.55 19.78 -9.48
N TYR A 33 -7.79 19.00 -10.54
CA TYR A 33 -8.91 18.06 -10.61
C TYR A 33 -8.89 17.03 -9.48
N LEU A 34 -7.74 16.40 -9.21
CA LEU A 34 -7.62 15.40 -8.15
C LEU A 34 -7.91 15.99 -6.77
N LYS A 35 -7.47 17.23 -6.50
CA LYS A 35 -7.70 17.89 -5.21
C LYS A 35 -9.10 18.48 -5.08
N GLY A 36 -9.63 19.10 -6.13
CA GLY A 36 -10.94 19.74 -6.12
C GLY A 36 -12.08 18.74 -6.30
N GLU A 37 -12.11 18.06 -7.45
CA GLU A 37 -13.24 17.18 -7.82
C GLU A 37 -13.19 15.83 -7.11
N LYS A 38 -12.00 15.30 -6.83
CA LYS A 38 -11.83 14.00 -6.13
C LYS A 38 -11.53 14.13 -4.65
N ASN A 39 -11.34 15.34 -4.12
CA ASN A 39 -10.97 15.59 -2.73
C ASN A 39 -9.76 14.78 -2.25
N TYR A 40 -8.79 14.53 -3.15
CA TYR A 40 -7.59 13.78 -2.79
C TYR A 40 -6.64 14.64 -1.97
N THR A 41 -6.07 14.03 -0.93
CA THR A 41 -4.97 14.63 -0.18
C THR A 41 -3.74 14.82 -1.07
N HIS A 42 -2.88 15.78 -0.73
CA HIS A 42 -1.69 16.11 -1.50
C HIS A 42 -0.85 14.87 -1.87
N ASN A 43 -0.49 14.04 -0.89
CA ASN A 43 0.31 12.84 -1.14
C ASN A 43 -0.38 11.82 -2.05
N THR A 44 -1.71 11.74 -2.00
CA THR A 44 -2.49 10.84 -2.85
C THR A 44 -2.51 11.35 -4.29
N ALA A 45 -2.77 12.65 -4.49
CA ALA A 45 -2.70 13.28 -5.81
C ALA A 45 -1.31 13.13 -6.43
N ILE A 46 -0.25 13.44 -5.68
CA ILE A 46 1.14 13.30 -6.13
C ILE A 46 1.48 11.85 -6.55
N LYS A 47 0.95 10.83 -5.86
CA LYS A 47 1.12 9.43 -6.29
C LYS A 47 0.49 9.17 -7.65
N VAL A 48 -0.73 9.65 -7.88
CA VAL A 48 -1.44 9.50 -9.17
C VAL A 48 -0.67 10.20 -10.29
N LEU A 49 -0.19 11.43 -10.05
CA LEU A 49 0.59 12.20 -11.01
C LEU A 49 1.93 11.52 -11.37
N ARG A 50 2.56 10.84 -10.40
CA ARG A 50 3.77 10.05 -10.68
C ARG A 50 3.49 8.85 -11.59
N PHE A 51 2.33 8.22 -11.48
CA PHE A 51 1.94 7.16 -12.42
C PHE A 51 1.78 7.70 -13.84
N LEU A 52 1.11 8.86 -14.01
CA LEU A 52 1.00 9.51 -15.31
C LEU A 52 2.38 9.86 -15.87
N ARG A 53 3.26 10.44 -15.05
CA ARG A 53 4.63 10.75 -15.47
C ARG A 53 5.39 9.50 -15.91
N LYS A 54 5.30 8.40 -15.14
CA LYS A 54 6.00 7.16 -15.52
C LYS A 54 5.42 6.53 -16.79
N ALA A 55 4.11 6.66 -17.03
CA ALA A 55 3.51 6.25 -18.30
C ALA A 55 4.04 7.07 -19.48
N MET A 56 4.18 8.39 -19.34
CA MET A 56 4.78 9.24 -20.38
C MET A 56 6.26 8.95 -20.60
N GLU A 57 7.03 8.69 -19.54
CA GLU A 57 8.43 8.26 -19.65
C GLU A 57 8.53 6.92 -20.40
N ARG A 58 7.65 5.96 -20.10
CA ARG A 58 7.59 4.69 -20.82
C ARG A 58 7.24 4.86 -22.30
N ALA A 59 6.32 5.77 -22.63
CA ALA A 59 6.00 6.09 -24.01
C ALA A 59 7.18 6.70 -24.78
N VAL A 60 8.08 7.42 -24.11
CA VAL A 60 9.34 7.88 -24.72
C VAL A 60 10.32 6.72 -24.91
N GLU A 61 10.45 5.84 -23.91
CA GLU A 61 11.28 4.62 -24.02
C GLU A 61 10.83 3.69 -25.16
N ASP A 62 9.53 3.73 -25.51
CA ASP A 62 8.92 2.93 -26.59
C ASP A 62 8.78 3.70 -27.92
N ASP A 63 9.48 4.84 -28.07
CA ASP A 63 9.47 5.68 -29.28
C ASP A 63 8.09 6.22 -29.71
N LEU A 64 7.08 6.16 -28.84
CA LEU A 64 5.74 6.73 -29.07
C LEU A 64 5.69 8.25 -28.86
N LEU A 65 6.64 8.77 -28.09
CA LEU A 65 6.84 10.20 -27.85
C LEU A 65 8.31 10.56 -27.97
N MET A 66 8.61 11.70 -28.60
CA MET A 66 9.98 12.21 -28.71
C MET A 66 10.56 12.66 -27.35
N ARG A 67 9.71 13.15 -26.44
CA ARG A 67 10.09 13.59 -25.10
C ARG A 67 8.88 13.66 -24.19
N VAL A 68 9.12 13.58 -22.87
CA VAL A 68 8.10 13.83 -21.86
C VAL A 68 7.63 15.29 -21.95
N PRO A 69 6.31 15.58 -21.96
CA PRO A 69 5.81 16.95 -22.07
C PRO A 69 6.24 17.85 -20.92
N PHE A 70 6.34 17.33 -19.69
CA PHE A 70 6.56 18.07 -18.44
C PHE A 70 7.83 17.64 -17.67
N PRO A 71 9.03 17.70 -18.28
CA PRO A 71 10.23 17.07 -17.73
C PRO A 71 10.75 17.74 -16.45
N LYS A 72 10.38 19.00 -16.21
CA LYS A 72 10.84 19.80 -15.07
C LYS A 72 9.90 19.77 -13.86
N VAL A 73 8.76 19.09 -13.95
CA VAL A 73 7.78 19.08 -12.85
C VAL A 73 8.28 18.19 -11.71
N VAL A 74 8.40 18.79 -10.52
CA VAL A 74 8.90 18.12 -9.33
C VAL A 74 7.72 17.66 -8.47
N LEU A 75 7.48 16.35 -8.44
CA LEU A 75 6.39 15.72 -7.70
C LEU A 75 6.86 15.26 -6.31
N ARG A 76 6.90 16.18 -5.33
CA ARG A 76 7.32 15.87 -3.95
C ARG A 76 6.14 15.45 -3.09
N MET A 77 6.31 14.39 -2.31
CA MET A 77 5.36 14.07 -1.24
C MET A 77 5.77 14.82 0.02
N GLN A 78 4.80 15.22 0.81
CA GLN A 78 5.00 15.74 2.15
C GLN A 78 5.24 14.58 3.12
N PRO A 79 6.19 14.71 4.08
CA PRO A 79 6.37 13.72 5.12
C PRO A 79 5.09 13.59 5.95
N THR A 80 4.72 12.36 6.28
CA THR A 80 3.57 12.04 7.14
C THR A 80 4.06 11.15 8.25
N ASP A 81 3.75 11.51 9.50
CA ASP A 81 3.95 10.62 10.64
C ASP A 81 2.79 9.62 10.71
N ARG A 82 3.13 8.33 10.83
CA ARG A 82 2.14 7.25 10.96
C ARG A 82 2.01 6.77 12.41
N GLY A 83 2.90 7.21 13.29
CA GLY A 83 3.07 6.64 14.62
C GLY A 83 3.48 5.17 14.60
N PHE A 84 3.54 4.59 15.79
CA PHE A 84 3.69 3.16 16.03
C PHE A 84 2.99 2.82 17.34
N LEU A 85 2.73 1.53 17.55
CA LEU A 85 2.21 1.04 18.83
C LEU A 85 3.37 0.70 19.75
N ASP A 86 3.31 1.16 20.98
CA ASP A 86 4.23 0.74 22.03
C ASP A 86 3.70 -0.48 22.80
N ASP A 87 4.50 -0.99 23.75
CA ASP A 87 4.11 -2.17 24.53
C ASP A 87 2.84 -1.92 25.36
N SER A 88 2.60 -0.69 25.80
CA SER A 88 1.40 -0.31 26.54
C SER A 88 0.16 -0.32 25.63
N ASP A 89 0.30 0.09 24.38
CA ASP A 89 -0.76 -0.01 23.37
C ASP A 89 -1.14 -1.45 23.09
N LEU A 90 -0.14 -2.33 22.93
CA LEU A 90 -0.37 -3.75 22.68
C LEU A 90 -1.03 -4.42 23.88
N GLU A 91 -0.64 -4.09 25.11
CA GLU A 91 -1.26 -4.61 26.32
C GLU A 91 -2.71 -4.15 26.48
N ARG A 92 -3.00 -2.88 26.16
CA ARG A 92 -4.37 -2.37 26.11
C ARG A 92 -5.19 -3.14 25.10
N LEU A 93 -4.67 -3.37 23.90
CA LEU A 93 -5.37 -4.11 22.86
C LEU A 93 -5.66 -5.56 23.31
N ARG A 94 -4.69 -6.21 23.95
CA ARG A 94 -4.80 -7.59 24.47
C ARG A 94 -5.84 -7.73 25.56
N SER A 95 -5.92 -6.76 26.47
CA SER A 95 -6.83 -6.77 27.62
C SER A 95 -8.25 -6.29 27.31
N VAL A 96 -8.53 -5.75 26.11
CA VAL A 96 -9.89 -5.37 25.73
C VAL A 96 -10.80 -6.60 25.73
N GLU A 97 -11.90 -6.50 26.49
CA GLU A 97 -12.98 -7.47 26.47
C GLU A 97 -13.83 -7.30 25.19
N LEU A 98 -13.82 -8.32 24.35
CA LEU A 98 -14.58 -8.37 23.10
C LEU A 98 -15.58 -9.51 23.16
N SER A 99 -16.87 -9.19 23.02
CA SER A 99 -17.95 -10.20 22.96
C SER A 99 -18.17 -10.78 21.56
N ASN A 100 -17.68 -10.09 20.53
CA ASN A 100 -17.86 -10.52 19.14
C ASN A 100 -16.72 -11.46 18.71
N PRO A 101 -17.01 -12.73 18.35
CA PRO A 101 -16.00 -13.70 17.93
C PRO A 101 -15.14 -13.25 16.74
N LYS A 102 -15.70 -12.45 15.82
CA LYS A 102 -14.94 -11.92 14.68
C LYS A 102 -13.91 -10.89 15.13
N LEU A 103 -14.26 -10.04 16.10
CA LEU A 103 -13.33 -9.04 16.63
C LEU A 103 -12.23 -9.69 17.46
N LEU A 104 -12.54 -10.76 18.20
CA LEU A 104 -11.53 -11.58 18.87
C LEU A 104 -10.50 -12.10 17.87
N LEU A 105 -10.95 -12.75 16.79
CA LEU A 105 -10.05 -13.25 15.74
C LEU A 105 -9.21 -12.13 15.10
N VAL A 106 -9.80 -10.96 14.84
CA VAL A 106 -9.06 -9.83 14.26
C VAL A 106 -7.99 -9.31 15.24
N ARG A 107 -8.31 -9.18 16.52
CA ARG A 107 -7.36 -8.78 17.57
C ARG A 107 -6.21 -9.78 17.66
N ASP A 108 -6.54 -11.06 17.74
CA ASP A 108 -5.56 -12.13 17.91
C ASP A 108 -4.64 -12.21 16.68
N ALA A 109 -5.20 -12.16 15.47
CA ALA A 109 -4.41 -12.11 14.23
C ALA A 109 -3.51 -10.85 14.16
N PHE A 110 -4.00 -9.70 14.62
CA PHE A 110 -3.21 -8.47 14.65
C PHE A 110 -2.08 -8.53 15.67
N LEU A 111 -2.34 -8.97 16.91
CA LEU A 111 -1.31 -9.14 17.94
C LEU A 111 -0.26 -10.16 17.51
N PHE A 112 -0.69 -11.28 16.93
CA PHE A 112 0.22 -12.26 16.34
C PHE A 112 1.10 -11.63 15.25
N SER A 113 0.55 -10.73 14.42
CA SER A 113 1.32 -9.97 13.43
C SER A 113 2.38 -9.07 14.06
N CYS A 114 2.06 -8.41 15.18
CA CYS A 114 2.99 -7.54 15.91
C CYS A 114 4.16 -8.35 16.50
N TYR A 115 3.89 -9.53 17.04
CA TYR A 115 4.93 -10.38 17.65
C TYR A 115 5.77 -11.16 16.64
N THR A 116 5.27 -11.39 15.43
CA THR A 116 5.97 -12.19 14.41
C THR A 116 6.49 -11.38 13.22
N GLY A 117 6.04 -10.14 13.04
CA GLY A 117 6.34 -9.34 11.84
C GLY A 117 5.77 -9.94 10.55
N LEU A 118 4.75 -10.80 10.66
CA LEU A 118 4.05 -11.35 9.51
C LEU A 118 3.08 -10.33 8.93
N SER A 119 3.02 -10.24 7.60
CA SER A 119 2.02 -9.39 6.96
C SER A 119 0.64 -10.05 7.04
N TYR A 120 -0.43 -9.27 6.97
CA TYR A 120 -1.79 -9.83 6.86
C TYR A 120 -1.92 -10.87 5.74
N ALA A 121 -1.24 -10.63 4.62
CA ALA A 121 -1.18 -11.54 3.49
C ALA A 121 -0.52 -12.89 3.80
N ASP A 122 0.42 -12.92 4.75
CA ASP A 122 1.05 -14.15 5.22
C ASP A 122 0.18 -14.84 6.29
N ILE A 123 -0.36 -14.07 7.25
CA ILE A 123 -1.22 -14.58 8.34
C ILE A 123 -2.47 -15.25 7.79
N SER A 124 -3.13 -14.64 6.81
CA SER A 124 -4.32 -15.21 6.15
C SER A 124 -4.07 -16.56 5.44
N ARG A 125 -2.80 -16.95 5.25
CA ARG A 125 -2.40 -18.22 4.63
C ARG A 125 -1.67 -19.15 5.61
N LEU A 126 -1.50 -18.72 6.85
CA LEU A 126 -0.78 -19.48 7.86
C LEU A 126 -1.58 -20.74 8.19
N VAL A 127 -0.92 -21.89 8.12
CA VAL A 127 -1.47 -23.18 8.53
C VAL A 127 -0.63 -23.76 9.66
N ARG A 128 -1.19 -24.74 10.39
CA ARG A 128 -0.51 -25.37 11.51
C ARG A 128 0.83 -25.98 11.13
N ASP A 129 0.96 -26.54 9.93
CA ASP A 129 2.19 -27.12 9.40
C ASP A 129 3.32 -26.09 9.23
N ASN A 130 3.00 -24.80 9.21
CA ASN A 130 4.03 -23.76 9.23
C ASN A 130 4.63 -23.57 10.61
N ILE A 131 4.04 -24.12 11.67
CA ILE A 131 4.56 -24.04 13.03
C ILE A 131 5.33 -25.32 13.31
N ILE A 132 6.65 -25.18 13.49
CA ILE A 132 7.54 -26.30 13.78
C ILE A 132 8.19 -26.10 15.14
N SER A 133 8.30 -27.19 15.91
CA SER A 133 9.03 -27.17 17.18
C SER A 133 10.44 -27.71 16.96
N MET A 134 11.44 -26.89 17.29
CA MET A 134 12.86 -27.20 17.17
C MET A 134 13.55 -26.81 18.48
N HIS A 135 14.24 -27.76 19.11
CA HIS A 135 14.99 -27.55 20.36
C HIS A 135 14.15 -26.96 21.51
N GLY A 136 12.89 -27.40 21.64
CA GLY A 136 11.99 -26.92 22.70
C GLY A 136 11.36 -25.53 22.45
N GLN A 137 11.62 -24.93 21.29
CA GLN A 137 11.05 -23.64 20.89
C GLN A 137 10.21 -23.81 19.61
N SER A 138 9.08 -23.10 19.53
CA SER A 138 8.24 -23.09 18.33
C SER A 138 8.69 -22.00 17.36
N TRP A 139 8.57 -22.29 16.07
CA TRP A 139 9.00 -21.42 14.97
C TRP A 139 7.93 -21.38 13.89
N VAL A 140 7.70 -20.22 13.30
CA VAL A 140 6.95 -20.09 12.06
C VAL A 140 7.91 -20.18 10.89
N VAL A 141 7.69 -21.17 10.02
CA VAL A 141 8.42 -21.37 8.77
C VAL A 141 7.44 -21.32 7.60
N LEU A 142 7.55 -20.26 6.81
CA LEU A 142 6.72 -20.05 5.62
C LEU A 142 7.45 -19.25 4.54
N ARG A 143 7.00 -19.36 3.29
CA ARG A 143 7.45 -18.48 2.22
C ARG A 143 6.54 -17.25 2.15
N ARG A 144 7.14 -16.06 2.24
CA ARG A 144 6.41 -14.78 2.19
C ARG A 144 5.60 -14.66 0.91
N LYS A 145 4.33 -14.26 1.00
CA LYS A 145 3.43 -14.13 -0.16
C LYS A 145 3.98 -13.17 -1.22
N LYS A 146 4.54 -12.05 -0.80
CA LYS A 146 4.97 -10.97 -1.72
C LYS A 146 6.24 -11.33 -2.51
N THR A 147 7.21 -11.96 -1.86
CA THR A 147 8.57 -12.15 -2.42
C THR A 147 8.96 -13.60 -2.64
N GLY A 148 8.24 -14.57 -2.07
CA GLY A 148 8.57 -16.00 -2.12
C GLY A 148 9.74 -16.41 -1.20
N VAL A 149 10.35 -15.45 -0.51
CA VAL A 149 11.50 -15.68 0.39
C VAL A 149 11.05 -16.47 1.62
N LEU A 150 11.84 -17.48 1.98
CA LEU A 150 11.63 -18.27 3.20
C LEU A 150 11.87 -17.39 4.43
N SER A 151 10.90 -17.35 5.33
CA SER A 151 11.00 -16.70 6.64
C SER A 151 10.92 -17.75 7.72
N THR A 152 11.86 -17.69 8.66
CA THR A 152 11.95 -18.54 9.85
C THR A 152 11.91 -17.62 11.05
N ILE A 153 10.80 -17.61 11.78
CA ILE A 153 10.51 -16.63 12.83
C ILE A 153 10.32 -17.38 14.15
N PRO A 154 11.11 -17.08 15.19
CA PRO A 154 10.89 -17.68 16.50
C PRO A 154 9.57 -17.20 17.09
N LEU A 155 8.75 -18.11 17.60
CA LEU A 155 7.53 -17.77 18.33
C LEU A 155 7.86 -17.51 19.80
N MET A 156 7.67 -16.26 20.21
CA MET A 156 7.68 -15.88 21.62
C MET A 156 6.53 -16.56 22.35
N SER A 157 6.69 -16.83 23.65
CA SER A 157 5.66 -17.46 24.48
C SER A 157 4.30 -16.77 24.36
N VAL A 158 4.29 -15.43 24.34
CA VAL A 158 3.07 -14.63 24.17
C VAL A 158 2.36 -14.94 22.86
N ALA A 159 3.09 -15.13 21.76
CA ALA A 159 2.50 -15.42 20.45
C ALA A 159 2.02 -16.87 20.31
N VAL A 160 2.53 -17.81 21.12
CA VAL A 160 2.07 -19.21 21.14
C VAL A 160 0.69 -19.34 21.79
N HIS A 161 0.36 -18.44 22.71
CA HIS A 161 -0.90 -18.46 23.47
C HIS A 161 -2.00 -17.59 22.85
N ILE A 162 -1.75 -17.01 21.68
CA ILE A 162 -2.72 -16.32 20.83
C ILE A 162 -3.26 -17.33 19.82
#